data_AF-A0A1J3IMJ2-F1
#
_entry.id   AF-A0A1J3IMJ2-F1
#
_cell.length_a   1.000
_cell.length_b   1.000
_cell.length_c   1.000
_cell.angle_alpha   90.00
_cell.angle_beta   90.00
_cell.angle_gamma   90.00
#
_symmetry.space_group_name_H-M   'P 1'
#
loop_
_entity.id
_entity.type
_entity.pdbx_description
1 polymer ?
#
loop_
_entity_poly.entity_id
_entity_poly.type
_entity_poly.pdbx_seq_one_letter_code
_entity_poly.pdbx_strand_id
1 'polypeptide(L)'
;EPAPKKDFLGDTLPAEVIPSGSFQLAGLPFTPAVLSWRNLRYTVKVEKKVGNKKEWHDRVLLQSISGFAAPFTLTALMGASGAGKTTLMDVIAGRKTTGHVEGEIFINGKPK
;
A
#
# COMPACT_ATOMS: atom_id res chain seq x y z
N GLU A 1 0.19 -2.39 32.33
CA GLU A 1 1.17 -3.11 31.51
C GLU A 1 0.91 -2.78 30.05
N PRO A 2 1.81 -2.08 29.32
CA PRO A 2 1.55 -1.77 27.92
C PRO A 2 1.79 -3.00 27.05
N ALA A 3 0.82 -3.31 26.18
CA ALA A 3 0.84 -4.45 25.27
C ALA A 3 2.12 -4.51 24.41
N PRO A 4 2.61 -5.71 24.07
CA PRO A 4 3.83 -5.87 23.29
C PRO A 4 3.66 -5.18 21.93
N LYS A 5 4.62 -4.30 21.59
CA LYS A 5 4.76 -3.80 20.23
C LYS A 5 5.05 -5.01 19.35
N LYS A 6 4.11 -5.39 18.48
CA LYS A 6 4.34 -6.42 17.46
C LYS A 6 5.33 -5.84 16.47
N ASP A 7 6.61 -6.03 16.79
CA ASP A 7 7.73 -5.55 16.01
C ASP A 7 7.69 -6.20 14.63
N PHE A 8 7.81 -5.33 13.63
CA PHE A 8 7.85 -5.57 12.20
C PHE A 8 9.15 -6.26 11.76
N LEU A 9 9.69 -7.18 12.57
CA LEU A 9 10.98 -7.79 12.31
C LEU A 9 10.82 -9.07 11.49
N GLY A 10 11.13 -8.96 10.20
CA GLY A 10 11.44 -10.10 9.33
C GLY A 10 10.39 -10.37 8.26
N ASP A 11 10.58 -9.77 7.07
CA ASP A 11 10.27 -10.21 5.70
C ASP A 11 8.96 -10.93 5.34
N THR A 12 8.06 -11.15 6.30
CA THR A 12 6.84 -11.93 6.16
C THR A 12 5.85 -11.37 7.18
N LEU A 13 4.60 -11.17 6.75
CA LEU A 13 3.53 -10.86 7.69
C LEU A 13 3.51 -11.93 8.79
N PRO A 14 3.40 -11.58 10.07
CA PRO A 14 3.29 -12.60 11.11
C PRO A 14 2.14 -13.53 10.77
N ALA A 15 2.36 -14.85 10.84
CA ALA A 15 1.39 -15.86 10.39
C ALA A 15 0.01 -15.68 11.06
N GLU A 16 -0.02 -15.12 12.26
CA GLU A 16 -1.21 -14.75 13.03
C GLU A 16 -2.11 -13.71 12.34
N VAL A 17 -1.55 -12.90 11.44
CA VAL A 17 -2.28 -11.90 10.65
C VAL A 17 -2.94 -12.56 9.44
N ILE A 18 -2.42 -13.69 8.94
CA ILE A 18 -3.02 -14.40 7.82
C ILE A 18 -4.20 -15.24 8.35
N PRO A 19 -5.44 -14.92 7.97
CA PRO A 19 -6.61 -15.64 8.44
C PRO A 19 -6.59 -17.07 7.89
N SER A 20 -6.43 -18.05 8.79
CA SER A 20 -6.59 -19.47 8.48
C SER A 20 -7.99 -19.92 8.88
N GLY A 21 -8.90 -20.10 7.91
CA GLY A 21 -10.25 -20.62 8.15
C GLY A 21 -11.31 -20.05 7.21
N SER A 22 -12.42 -20.76 7.08
CA SER A 22 -13.63 -20.25 6.42
C SER A 22 -14.42 -19.41 7.43
N PHE A 23 -14.56 -18.11 7.16
CA PHE A 23 -15.39 -17.25 7.99
C PHE A 23 -16.78 -17.13 7.35
N GLN A 24 -17.82 -17.01 8.16
CA GLN A 24 -19.17 -16.71 7.69
C GLN A 24 -19.59 -15.37 8.24
N LEU A 25 -20.01 -14.46 7.36
CA LEU A 25 -20.60 -13.18 7.74
C LEU A 25 -22.05 -13.19 7.25
N ALA A 26 -23.01 -13.13 8.19
CA ALA A 26 -24.45 -13.22 7.89
C ALA A 26 -24.83 -14.44 7.03
N GLY A 27 -24.19 -15.60 7.25
CA GLY A 27 -24.44 -16.85 6.51
C GLY A 27 -23.77 -16.91 5.13
N LEU A 28 -23.04 -15.88 4.71
CA LEU A 28 -22.27 -15.89 3.46
C LEU A 28 -20.81 -16.25 3.73
N PRO A 29 -20.18 -17.06 2.86
CA PRO A 29 -18.75 -17.36 2.97
C PRO A 29 -17.93 -16.07 2.77
N PHE A 30 -17.07 -15.79 3.73
CA PHE A 30 -16.14 -14.66 3.74
C PHE A 30 -14.72 -15.19 3.90
N THR A 31 -13.83 -14.76 3.02
CA THR A 31 -12.39 -15.01 3.16
C THR A 31 -11.75 -13.70 3.58
N PRO A 32 -11.27 -13.57 4.84
CA PRO A 32 -10.62 -12.34 5.24
C PRO A 32 -9.32 -12.16 4.46
N ALA A 33 -8.99 -10.89 4.19
CA ALA A 33 -7.86 -10.53 3.35
C ALA A 33 -6.91 -9.62 4.13
N VAL A 34 -5.64 -10.00 4.16
CA VAL A 34 -4.53 -9.13 4.54
C VAL A 34 -4.00 -8.47 3.29
N LEU A 35 -3.96 -7.15 3.29
CA LEU A 35 -3.25 -6.38 2.27
C LEU A 35 -1.91 -5.95 2.83
N SER A 36 -0.82 -6.15 2.09
CA SER A 36 0.49 -5.61 2.47
C SER A 36 1.25 -5.11 1.26
N TRP A 37 2.17 -4.18 1.49
CA TRP A 37 3.02 -3.62 0.46
C TRP A 37 4.41 -3.36 1.02
N ARG A 38 5.42 -3.51 0.16
CA ARG A 38 6.83 -3.39 0.51
C ARG A 38 7.57 -2.55 -0.52
N ASN A 39 8.38 -1.62 -0.01
CA ASN A 39 9.28 -0.76 -0.79
C ASN A 39 8.57 -0.12 -1.99
N LEU A 40 7.31 0.28 -1.79
CA LEU A 40 6.48 0.80 -2.85
C LEU A 40 6.93 2.20 -3.22
N ARG A 41 7.25 2.39 -4.50
CA ARG A 41 7.68 3.66 -5.07
C ARG A 41 6.82 3.99 -6.27
N TYR A 42 6.37 5.24 -6.36
CA TYR A 42 5.55 5.71 -7.47
C TYR A 42 6.11 6.99 -8.05
N THR A 43 6.39 6.94 -9.35
CA THR A 43 7.01 8.01 -10.12
C THR A 43 6.10 8.42 -11.27
N VAL A 44 5.94 9.72 -11.49
CA VAL A 44 5.15 10.27 -12.59
C VAL A 44 6.00 11.21 -13.44
N LYS A 45 5.74 11.25 -14.75
CA LYS A 45 6.36 12.23 -15.64
C LYS A 45 5.60 13.55 -15.53
N VAL A 46 6.31 14.61 -15.21
CA VAL A 46 5.76 15.97 -15.10
C VAL A 46 6.35 16.81 -16.21
N GLU A 47 5.49 17.43 -17.01
CA GLU A 47 5.90 18.45 -17.97
C GLU A 47 6.23 19.75 -17.22
N LYS A 48 7.44 20.26 -17.41
CA LYS A 48 7.87 21.57 -16.91
C LYS A 48 8.24 22.44 -18.10
N LYS A 49 7.68 23.66 -18.15
CA LYS A 49 8.11 24.68 -19.10
C LYS A 49 9.37 25.35 -18.56
N VAL A 50 10.45 25.26 -19.31
CA VAL A 50 11.70 25.97 -19.04
C VAL A 50 11.93 26.91 -20.22
N GLY A 51 11.57 28.18 -20.04
CA GLY A 51 11.51 29.16 -21.14
C GLY A 51 10.45 28.78 -22.19
N ASN A 52 10.85 28.78 -23.47
CA ASN A 52 9.99 28.39 -24.61
C ASN A 52 10.01 26.89 -24.92
N LYS A 53 10.71 26.06 -24.15
CA LYS A 53 10.80 24.61 -24.37
C LYS A 53 10.03 23.84 -23.30
N LYS A 54 9.46 22.71 -23.71
CA LYS A 54 8.77 21.74 -22.84
C LYS A 54 9.74 20.61 -22.53
N GLU A 55 10.01 20.39 -21.25
CA GLU A 55 10.84 19.27 -20.78
C GLU A 55 10.03 18.36 -19.86
N TRP A 56 10.26 17.06 -19.96
CA TRP A 56 9.64 16.04 -19.10
C TRP A 56 10.63 15.63 -18.03
N HIS A 57 10.20 15.68 -16.78
CA HIS A 57 10.99 15.30 -15.62
C HIS A 57 10.26 14.24 -14.80
N ASP A 58 11.00 13.26 -14.31
CA ASP A 58 10.46 12.25 -13.40
C ASP A 58 10.30 12.85 -12.00
N ARG A 59 9.08 12.78 -11.46
CA ARG A 59 8.75 13.22 -10.10
C ARG A 59 8.32 12.01 -9.28
N VAL A 60 9.06 11.73 -8.23
CA VAL A 60 8.69 10.72 -7.24
C VAL A 60 7.59 11.30 -6.34
N LEU A 61 6.46 10.60 -6.25
CA LEU A 61 5.33 10.98 -5.38
C LEU A 61 5.26 10.13 -4.12
N LEU A 62 5.69 8.87 -4.20
CA LEU A 62 5.81 7.94 -3.07
C LEU A 62 7.20 7.32 -3.12
N GLN A 63 7.89 7.30 -1.98
CA GLN A 63 9.25 6.79 -1.88
C GLN A 63 9.34 5.76 -0.77
N SER A 64 9.65 4.52 -1.13
CA SER A 64 9.95 3.42 -0.21
C SER A 64 8.90 3.22 0.88
N ILE A 65 7.62 3.20 0.50
CA ILE A 65 6.51 3.03 1.45
C ILE A 65 6.28 1.53 1.69
N SER A 66 6.19 1.14 2.95
CA SER A 66 5.85 -0.24 3.37
C SER A 66 4.76 -0.22 4.44
N GLY A 67 3.93 -1.25 4.49
CA GLY A 67 2.83 -1.33 5.44
C GLY A 67 1.90 -2.51 5.20
N PHE A 68 0.92 -2.68 6.09
CA PHE A 68 -0.15 -3.68 5.93
C PHE A 68 -1.47 -3.18 6.50
N ALA A 69 -2.55 -3.82 6.06
CA ALA A 69 -3.89 -3.73 6.64
C ALA A 69 -4.38 -5.14 6.91
N ALA A 70 -4.67 -5.43 8.19
CA ALA A 70 -5.13 -6.72 8.65
C ALA A 70 -6.67 -6.82 8.59
N PRO A 71 -7.23 -8.02 8.36
CA PRO A 71 -8.67 -8.23 8.47
C PRO A 71 -9.16 -7.90 9.88
N PHE A 72 -10.43 -7.50 9.98
CA PHE A 72 -11.09 -7.14 11.24
C PHE A 72 -10.51 -5.91 11.96
N THR A 73 -9.58 -5.18 11.34
CA THR A 73 -9.01 -3.95 11.88
C THR A 73 -9.32 -2.76 10.99
N LEU A 74 -9.47 -1.58 11.59
CA LEU A 74 -9.55 -0.33 10.86
C LEU A 74 -8.16 0.32 10.82
N THR A 75 -7.54 0.30 9.65
CA THR A 75 -6.25 0.96 9.43
C THR A 75 -6.47 2.38 8.91
N ALA A 76 -6.01 3.39 9.67
CA ALA A 76 -6.11 4.79 9.28
C ALA A 76 -4.82 5.28 8.61
N LEU A 77 -4.95 5.96 7.46
CA LEU A 77 -3.85 6.63 6.78
C LEU A 77 -3.94 8.14 7.02
N MET A 78 -2.97 8.70 7.74
CA MET A 78 -2.95 10.09 8.17
C MET A 78 -1.70 10.83 7.69
N GLY A 79 -1.75 12.16 7.64
CA GLY A 79 -0.65 13.01 7.18
C GLY A 79 -1.12 14.32 6.55
N ALA A 80 -0.18 15.22 6.24
CA ALA A 80 -0.47 16.54 5.67
C ALA A 80 -1.18 16.47 4.30
N SER A 81 -1.84 17.56 3.91
CA SER A 81 -2.38 17.70 2.54
C SER A 81 -1.22 17.64 1.53
N GLY A 82 -1.40 16.89 0.44
CA GLY A 82 -0.35 16.69 -0.57
C GLY A 82 0.73 15.65 -0.22
N ALA A 83 0.68 15.00 0.96
CA ALA A 83 1.66 13.97 1.35
C ALA A 83 1.55 12.65 0.57
N GLY A 84 0.60 12.52 -0.36
CA GLY A 84 0.45 11.31 -1.17
C GLY A 84 -0.47 10.22 -0.58
N LYS A 85 -1.29 10.53 0.44
CA LYS A 85 -2.21 9.54 1.05
C LYS A 85 -3.17 8.91 0.04
N THR A 86 -3.92 9.73 -0.69
CA THR A 86 -4.82 9.27 -1.74
C THR A 86 -4.05 8.57 -2.85
N THR A 87 -2.84 9.06 -3.17
CA THR A 87 -1.96 8.42 -4.16
C THR A 87 -1.54 7.02 -3.74
N LEU A 88 -1.20 6.80 -2.46
CA LEU A 88 -0.88 5.48 -1.93
C LEU A 88 -2.10 4.55 -2.05
N MET A 89 -3.29 5.01 -1.63
CA MET A 89 -4.53 4.23 -1.75
C MET A 89 -4.84 3.87 -3.21
N ASP A 90 -4.62 4.79 -4.15
CA ASP A 90 -4.87 4.53 -5.57
C ASP A 90 -3.86 3.53 -6.15
N VAL A 91 -2.59 3.58 -5.73
CA VAL A 91 -1.56 2.64 -6.20
C VAL A 91 -1.82 1.23 -5.68
N ILE A 92 -2.10 1.05 -4.38
CA ILE A 92 -2.41 -0.28 -3.82
C ILE A 92 -3.72 -0.84 -4.41
N ALA A 93 -4.72 0.01 -4.66
CA ALA A 93 -5.96 -0.37 -5.32
C ALA A 93 -5.78 -0.69 -6.82
N GLY A 94 -4.65 -0.35 -7.43
CA GLY A 94 -4.44 -0.49 -8.88
C GLY A 94 -5.23 0.51 -9.72
N ARG A 95 -5.69 1.62 -9.12
CA ARG A 95 -6.42 2.69 -9.83
C ARG A 95 -5.51 3.66 -10.58
N LYS A 96 -4.20 3.65 -10.32
CA LYS A 96 -3.23 4.43 -11.10
C LYS A 96 -2.77 3.66 -12.35
N THR A 97 -3.21 4.14 -13.51
CA THR A 97 -2.83 3.65 -14.84
C THR A 97 -1.67 4.42 -15.48
N THR A 98 -1.39 5.64 -15.01
CA THR A 98 -0.28 6.47 -15.49
C THR A 98 0.85 6.52 -14.47
N GLY A 99 2.09 6.48 -14.92
CA GLY A 99 3.29 6.51 -14.07
C GLY A 99 3.93 5.13 -13.91
N HIS A 100 5.05 5.08 -13.21
CA HIS A 100 5.80 3.87 -12.94
C HIS A 100 5.67 3.50 -11.46
N VAL A 101 5.20 2.28 -11.19
CA VAL A 101 5.09 1.71 -9.85
C VAL A 101 6.18 0.65 -9.71
N GLU A 102 6.99 0.78 -8.67
CA GLU A 102 8.01 -0.20 -8.26
C GLU A 102 7.65 -0.70 -6.85
N GLY A 103 8.12 -1.90 -6.50
CA GLY A 103 7.88 -2.55 -5.21
C GLY A 103 6.89 -3.71 -5.32
N GLU A 104 6.48 -4.23 -4.17
CA GLU A 104 5.70 -5.46 -4.08
C GLU A 104 4.40 -5.22 -3.32
N ILE A 105 3.30 -5.79 -3.81
CA ILE A 105 1.99 -5.75 -3.16
C ILE A 105 1.54 -7.20 -2.99
N PHE A 106 1.11 -7.56 -1.78
CA PHE A 106 0.66 -8.90 -1.45
C PHE A 106 -0.77 -8.88 -0.91
N ILE A 107 -1.53 -9.90 -1.30
CA ILE A 107 -2.86 -10.22 -0.76
C ILE A 107 -2.75 -11.61 -0.13
N ASN A 108 -2.99 -11.71 1.18
CA ASN A 108 -2.85 -12.97 1.94
C ASN A 108 -1.48 -13.66 1.72
N GLY A 109 -0.40 -12.87 1.66
CA GLY A 109 0.96 -13.37 1.47
C GLY A 109 1.31 -13.78 0.03
N LYS A 110 0.38 -13.67 -0.93
CA LYS A 110 0.63 -13.94 -2.34
C LYS A 110 0.81 -12.63 -3.12
N PRO A 111 1.74 -12.55 -4.08
CA PRO A 111 1.90 -11.36 -4.91
C PRO A 111 0.60 -11.09 -5.69
N LYS A 112 0.24 -9.81 -5.77
CA LYS A 112 -0.90 -9.29 -6.55
C LYS A 112 -0.64 -9.39 -8.04
#